data_AF-Q2G4U2-F1
#
_entry.id   AF-Q2G4U2-F1
#
_cell.length_a   1.000
_cell.length_b   1.000
_cell.length_c   1.000
_cell.angle_alpha   90.00
_cell.angle_beta   90.00
_cell.angle_gamma   90.00
#
_symmetry.space_group_name_H-M   'P 1'
#
loop_
_entity.id
_entity.type
_entity.pdbx_description
1 polymer ?
#
loop_
_entity_poly.entity_id
_entity_poly.type
_entity_poly.pdbx_seq_one_letter_code
_entity_poly.pdbx_strand_id
1 'polypeptide(L)' 'MPDILPIIRARTNPALHHAVTPDALLSDLGFRQEIDLVGLQCAVEEAVGREFPDQAHAHWRTVADVREAAEWFEGVVA' A
#
# COMPACT_ATOMS: atom_id res chain seq x y z
N MET A 1 5.93 -11.85 5.54
CA MET A 1 4.88 -11.28 4.66
C MET A 1 3.79 -10.61 5.49
N PRO A 2 3.92 -9.30 5.76
CA PRO A 2 2.88 -8.52 6.42
C PRO A 2 1.59 -8.50 5.58
N ASP A 3 0.44 -8.70 6.22
CA ASP A 3 -0.85 -8.56 5.55
C ASP A 3 -1.23 -7.07 5.49
N ILE A 4 -0.96 -6.43 4.36
CA ILE A 4 -1.28 -5.01 4.13
C ILE A 4 -2.72 -4.78 3.67
N LEU A 5 -3.47 -5.85 3.34
CA LEU A 5 -4.84 -5.71 2.82
C LEU A 5 -5.79 -5.05 3.83
N PRO A 6 -5.72 -5.33 5.15
CA PRO A 6 -6.47 -4.59 6.16
C PRO A 6 -6.17 -3.09 6.16
N ILE A 7 -4.92 -2.68 5.92
CA ILE A 7 -4.49 -1.27 5.89
C ILE A 7 -5.17 -0.54 4.72
N ILE A 8 -5.13 -1.17 3.54
CA ILE A 8 -5.78 -0.62 2.35
C ILE A 8 -7.29 -0.57 2.57
N ARG A 9 -7.91 -1.64 3.07
CA ARG A 9 -9.36 -1.70 3.34
C ARG A 9 -9.82 -0.65 4.35
N ALA A 10 -9.05 -0.40 5.41
CA ALA A 10 -9.38 0.61 6.42
C ALA A 10 -9.47 2.03 5.85
N ARG A 11 -8.78 2.28 4.72
CA ARG A 11 -8.72 3.57 4.03
C ARG A 11 -9.54 3.61 2.74
N THR A 12 -10.13 2.49 2.37
CA THR A 12 -10.98 2.34 1.18
C THR A 12 -12.45 2.37 1.63
N ASN A 13 -13.33 2.93 0.81
CA ASN A 13 -14.77 2.85 1.06
C ASN A 13 -15.23 1.39 1.26
N PRO A 14 -16.04 1.06 2.30
CA PRO A 14 -16.54 -0.30 2.53
C PRO A 14 -17.20 -0.97 1.32
N ALA A 15 -17.87 -0.19 0.47
CA ALA A 15 -18.46 -0.70 -0.76
C ALA A 15 -17.42 -1.28 -1.73
N LEU A 16 -16.16 -0.86 -1.65
CA LEU A 16 -15.07 -1.29 -2.54
C LEU A 16 -14.18 -2.36 -1.89
N HIS A 17 -14.47 -2.83 -0.68
CA HIS A 17 -13.61 -3.82 0.01
C HIS A 17 -13.42 -5.13 -0.78
N HIS A 18 -14.44 -5.52 -1.56
CA HIS A 18 -14.38 -6.68 -2.45
C HIS A 18 -13.50 -6.45 -3.70
N ALA A 19 -13.27 -5.19 -4.07
CA ALA A 19 -12.41 -4.79 -5.18
C ALA A 19 -10.92 -4.71 -4.77
N VAL A 20 -10.59 -4.80 -3.48
CA VAL A 20 -9.19 -4.83 -2.99
C VAL A 20 -8.57 -6.18 -3.35
N THR A 21 -8.04 -6.25 -4.56
CA THR A 21 -7.35 -7.40 -5.16
C THR A 21 -5.96 -6.96 -5.64
N PRO A 22 -4.98 -7.86 -5.84
CA PRO A 22 -3.62 -7.47 -6.24
C PRO A 22 -3.57 -6.57 -7.47
N ASP A 23 -4.41 -6.85 -8.48
CA ASP A 23 -4.43 -6.11 -9.75
C ASP A 23 -5.23 -4.80 -9.69
N ALA A 24 -5.89 -4.51 -8.56
CA ALA A 24 -6.72 -3.33 -8.43
C ALA A 24 -5.86 -2.06 -8.41
N LEU A 25 -6.23 -1.09 -9.25
CA LEU A 25 -5.60 0.23 -9.25
C LEU A 25 -5.95 0.98 -7.96
N LEU A 26 -4.96 1.59 -7.33
CA LEU A 26 -5.15 2.40 -6.12
C LEU A 26 -6.10 3.58 -6.38
N SER A 27 -6.08 4.15 -7.60
CA SER A 27 -7.01 5.20 -8.03
C SER A 27 -8.48 4.76 -8.02
N ASP A 28 -8.74 3.48 -8.34
CA ASP A 28 -10.08 2.91 -8.38
C ASP A 28 -10.59 2.60 -6.96
N LEU A 29 -9.68 2.36 -6.03
CA LEU A 29 -9.94 2.22 -4.59
C LEU A 29 -10.08 3.56 -3.86
N GLY A 30 -9.80 4.68 -4.53
CA GLY A 30 -10.00 6.03 -4.00
C GLY A 30 -8.71 6.78 -3.62
N PHE A 31 -7.54 6.18 -3.79
CA PHE A 31 -6.25 6.85 -3.61
C PHE A 31 -5.89 7.61 -4.89
N ARG A 32 -6.50 8.78 -5.09
CA ARG A 32 -6.42 9.53 -6.35
C ARG A 32 -5.44 10.69 -6.30
N GLN A 33 -5.16 11.19 -5.10
CA GLN A 33 -4.25 12.29 -4.88
C GLN A 33 -2.95 11.76 -4.28
N GLU A 34 -1.86 12.49 -4.52
CA GLU A 34 -0.56 12.19 -3.93
C GLU A 34 -0.63 12.08 -2.39
N ILE A 35 -1.41 12.95 -1.73
CA ILE A 35 -1.60 12.90 -0.28
C ILE A 35 -2.21 11.58 0.22
N ASP A 36 -3.06 10.94 -0.59
CA ASP A 36 -3.66 9.65 -0.26
C ASP A 36 -2.59 8.55 -0.27
N LEU A 37 -1.69 8.61 -1.25
CA LEU A 37 -0.57 7.67 -1.44
C LEU A 37 0.53 7.87 -0.39
N VAL A 38 0.87 9.12 -0.06
CA VAL A 38 1.76 9.47 1.07
C VAL A 38 1.19 8.91 2.37
N GLY A 39 -0.11 9.15 2.61
CA GLY A 39 -0.78 8.62 3.79
C GLY A 39 -0.75 7.10 3.84
N LEU A 40 -0.95 6.43 2.70
CA LEU A 40 -0.87 4.97 2.61
C LEU A 40 0.55 4.48 2.91
N GLN A 41 1.57 5.15 2.40
CA GLN A 41 2.97 4.83 2.72
C GLN A 41 3.24 4.88 4.22
N CYS A 42 2.88 5.96 4.90
CA CYS A 42 3.08 6.06 6.34
C CYS A 42 2.37 4.94 7.12
N ALA A 43 1.17 4.54 6.70
CA ALA A 43 0.42 3.47 7.36
C ALA A 43 1.04 2.09 7.16
N VAL A 44 1.56 1.83 5.97
CA VAL A 44 2.27 0.58 5.68
C VAL A 44 3.58 0.55 6.45
N GLU A 45 4.34 1.65 6.47
CA GLU A 45 5.60 1.80 7.25
C GLU A 45 5.39 1.52 8.74
N GLU A 46 4.34 2.10 9.34
CA GLU A 46 3.96 1.86 10.73
C GLU A 46 3.63 0.38 10.99
N ALA A 47 2.87 -0.25 10.09
CA ALA A 47 2.45 -1.64 10.23
C ALA A 47 3.61 -2.63 10.05
N VAL A 48 4.55 -2.34 9.15
CA VAL A 48 5.74 -3.18 8.94
C VAL A 48 6.88 -2.82 9.91
N GLY A 49 6.75 -1.71 10.65
CA GLY A 49 7.75 -1.22 11.59
C GLY A 49 9.04 -0.75 10.91
N ARG A 50 8.97 -0.27 9.67
CA ARG A 50 10.14 0.14 8.86
C ARG A 50 9.77 1.30 7.93
N GLU A 51 10.73 2.18 7.70
CA GLU A 51 10.58 3.30 6.76
C GLU A 51 10.91 2.83 5.34
N PHE A 52 10.10 3.26 4.37
CA PHE A 52 10.41 3.11 2.96
C PHE A 52 11.29 4.28 2.47
N PRO A 53 11.93 4.16 1.30
CA PRO A 53 12.59 5.28 0.66
C PRO A 53 11.63 6.45 0.46
N ASP A 54 12.20 7.66 0.47
CA ASP A 54 11.47 8.87 0.14
C ASP A 54 10.72 8.68 -1.18
N GLN A 55 9.42 9.01 -1.18
CA GLN A 55 8.53 8.90 -2.33
C GLN A 55 8.36 7.48 -2.91
N ALA A 56 8.56 6.42 -2.14
CA ALA A 56 8.28 5.04 -2.58
C ALA A 56 6.86 4.89 -3.16
N HIS A 57 5.89 5.60 -2.58
CA HIS A 57 4.50 5.66 -3.05
C HIS A 57 4.33 6.16 -4.49
N ALA A 58 5.28 6.91 -5.06
CA ALA A 58 5.22 7.38 -6.44
C ALA A 58 5.29 6.22 -7.46
N HIS A 59 5.78 5.05 -7.04
CA HIS A 59 5.85 3.85 -7.87
C HIS A 59 4.62 2.94 -7.69
N TRP A 60 3.73 3.23 -6.75
CA TRP A 60 2.57 2.38 -6.46
C TRP A 60 1.39 2.74 -7.35
N ARG A 61 0.98 1.80 -8.20
CA ARG A 61 -0.21 1.92 -9.05
C ARG A 61 -1.31 0.96 -8.63
N THR A 62 -0.91 -0.22 -8.17
CA THR A 62 -1.77 -1.35 -7.81
C THR A 62 -1.60 -1.75 -6.36
N VAL A 63 -2.52 -2.55 -5.84
CA VAL A 63 -2.36 -3.20 -4.53
C VAL A 63 -1.13 -4.12 -4.51
N ALA A 64 -0.81 -4.78 -5.63
CA ALA A 64 0.38 -5.61 -5.77
C ALA A 64 1.67 -4.79 -5.56
N ASP A 65 1.77 -3.60 -6.13
CA ASP A 65 2.97 -2.75 -5.95
C ASP A 65 3.23 -2.43 -4.46
N VAL A 66 2.17 -2.16 -3.69
CA VAL A 66 2.28 -1.90 -2.25
C VAL A 66 2.69 -3.16 -1.49
N ARG A 67 2.14 -4.32 -1.88
CA ARG A 67 2.50 -5.62 -1.29
C ARG A 67 3.96 -5.95 -1.54
N GLU A 68 4.39 -5.84 -2.80
CA GLU A 68 5.76 -6.09 -3.22
C GLU A 68 6.72 -5.14 -2.53
N ALA A 69 6.38 -3.85 -2.38
CA ALA A 69 7.18 -2.91 -1.60
C ALA A 69 7.32 -3.38 -0.14
N ALA A 70 6.23 -3.76 0.52
CA ALA A 70 6.27 -4.27 1.89
C ALA A 70 7.07 -5.58 2.05
N GLU A 71 7.11 -6.41 0.99
CA GLU A 71 7.84 -7.68 0.95
C GLU A 71 9.33 -7.50 0.62
N TRP A 72 9.68 -6.62 -0.31
CA TRP A 72 11.05 -6.44 -0.80
C TRP A 72 12.01 -6.00 0.31
N PHE A 73 11.51 -5.25 1.30
CA PHE A 73 12.29 -4.90 2.49
C PHE A 73 12.53 -6.06 3.47
N GLU A 74 11.79 -7.17 3.38
CA GLU A 74 12.13 -8.40 4.13
C GLU A 74 13.36 -9.12 3.51
N GLY A 75 13.70 -8.90 2.23
CA GLY A 75 14.72 -9.66 1.49
C GLY A 75 16.07 -8.96 1.22
N VAL A 76 16.21 -7.66 1.50
CA VAL A 76 17.47 -6.89 1.27
C VAL A 76 18.40 -6.89 2.50
N VAL A 77 18.00 -7.56 3.59
CA VAL A 77 18.86 -7.83 4.75
C VAL A 77 18.92 -9.35 4.97
N ALA A 78 19.70 -10.03 4.14
CA ALA A 78 20.19 -11.39 4.38
C ALA A 78 21.67 -11.46 4.01
#